data_AF-A0A3Q3EZ77-F1
#
_entry.id   AF-A0A3Q3EZ77-F1
#
_cell.length_a   1.000
_cell.length_b   1.000
_cell.length_c   1.000
_cell.angle_alpha   90.00
_cell.angle_beta   90.00
_cell.angle_gamma   90.00
#
_symmetry.space_group_name_H-M   'P 1'
#
loop_
_entity.id
_entity.type
_entity.pdbx_description
1 polymer ?
#
loop_
_entity_poly.entity_id
_entity_poly.type
_entity_poly.pdbx_seq_one_letter_code
_entity_poly.pdbx_strand_id
1 'polypeptide(L)'
;MPKAVNVRVTTMDAELEFAIQPSTTGKQLFDQVVKTIGLREVWYFGLQYMDAKGYHTWLKLDKKVSSQDVKKENPLQFKFRSKFFPEDVSEELIQDITQKLFFLQVKEGILSDEVYCPPETAVLLASYSVQAKFGDYNKEVHRPGYLLSERLLPHRVLEQHKLSREQWEERIQVWHEEHNGMLKEDAMLEYLKIAQDLEMYGVNYFDIKNKKGTELRLGVDALGLNIYEKDDRLTPKIGFPWSEIRNISFNDKKFIIKPIDKKSPDFVFYAPRLRINKRVLQLCMGNHELYMRRRKPDTIEVQQMKAQAREDKQQKQLERAHLDNEKKKREAIEKEKEQMEQEKQDLMMRLIQFEEKTKKAERDLTEQRQRAQSLEQERMKAEEEAARLEGERQAALLAKEELARHAEDQKKSQEQLAAELLEYTSKITQLEEAKRLKEAEADTWQLRAKEAQDDLLKTKDELHMVMTAPPPPPPPPPMYDNIDDNSDSEENNSTHSADLQTEGINDHRNEEDRLTEAEKNQRVQNQLKALTSELAQARDESKNTQNDLLHSDNVRHGRDKYKTLRQIRQGNTKQRIDEFEAL
;
A
#
# COMPACT_ATOMS: atom_id res chain seq x y z
N MET A 1 20.74 48.85 29.11
CA MET A 1 19.60 47.90 28.93
C MET A 1 19.94 46.60 29.64
N PRO A 2 18.96 45.82 30.13
CA PRO A 2 19.21 44.45 30.59
C PRO A 2 19.78 43.61 29.43
N LYS A 3 20.75 42.73 29.70
CA LYS A 3 21.20 41.76 28.69
C LYS A 3 20.11 40.69 28.53
N ALA A 4 19.79 40.34 27.29
CA ALA A 4 18.91 39.21 27.00
C ALA A 4 19.61 37.88 27.35
N VAL A 5 18.82 36.84 27.58
CA VAL A 5 19.29 35.50 27.94
C VAL A 5 18.83 34.53 26.85
N ASN A 6 19.77 33.86 26.21
CA ASN A 6 19.44 32.86 25.18
C ASN A 6 18.90 31.60 25.85
N VAL A 7 17.84 31.02 25.28
CA VAL A 7 17.26 29.74 25.68
C VAL A 7 17.19 28.81 24.47
N ARG A 8 17.38 27.51 24.72
CA ARG A 8 17.07 26.43 23.79
C ARG A 8 15.99 25.57 24.42
N VAL A 9 14.97 25.25 23.64
CA VAL A 9 13.90 24.34 24.02
C VAL A 9 13.82 23.20 23.01
N THR A 10 14.18 22.00 23.44
CA THR A 10 14.11 20.78 22.62
C THR A 10 12.80 20.05 22.90
N THR A 11 11.95 19.85 21.88
CA THR A 11 10.73 19.03 21.96
C THR A 11 11.11 17.54 21.78
N MET A 12 10.23 16.71 21.20
CA MET A 12 10.62 15.38 20.71
C MET A 12 11.14 15.41 19.26
N ASP A 13 10.87 16.48 18.52
CA ASP A 13 10.97 16.55 17.06
C ASP A 13 11.60 17.85 16.52
N ALA A 14 11.83 18.86 17.37
CA ALA A 14 12.38 20.17 17.01
C ALA A 14 13.26 20.76 18.12
N GLU A 15 14.14 21.69 17.75
CA GLU A 15 14.82 22.60 18.69
C GLU A 15 14.41 24.05 18.40
N LEU A 16 14.00 24.78 19.42
CA LEU A 16 13.64 26.20 19.34
C LEU A 16 14.69 27.03 20.09
N GLU A 17 15.36 27.96 19.41
CA GLU A 17 16.27 28.93 20.03
C GLU A 17 15.70 30.36 19.94
N PHE A 18 15.72 31.08 21.06
CA PHE A 18 15.34 32.48 21.13
C PHE A 18 15.93 33.17 22.37
N ALA A 19 15.82 34.50 22.42
CA ALA A 19 16.31 35.31 23.53
C ALA A 19 15.15 35.81 24.41
N ILE A 20 15.19 35.53 25.71
CA ILE A 20 14.23 36.02 26.70
C ILE A 20 14.79 37.20 27.50
N GLN A 21 13.91 37.96 28.16
CA GLN A 21 14.32 39.00 29.09
C GLN A 21 14.60 38.39 30.48
N PRO A 22 15.48 38.97 31.31
CA PRO A 22 15.69 38.52 32.70
C PRO A 22 14.42 38.58 33.59
N SER A 23 13.40 39.32 33.14
CA SER A 23 12.06 39.45 33.72
C SER A 23 11.09 38.31 33.38
N THR A 24 11.34 37.55 32.30
CA THR A 24 10.41 36.57 31.72
C THR A 24 10.01 35.47 32.71
N THR A 25 8.71 35.21 32.83
CA THR A 25 8.14 34.14 33.67
C THR A 25 8.20 32.77 33.00
N GLY A 26 8.11 31.71 33.79
CA GLY A 26 7.97 30.35 33.28
C GLY A 26 6.75 30.20 32.38
N LYS A 27 5.63 30.86 32.72
CA LYS A 27 4.45 30.89 31.84
C LYS A 27 4.75 31.57 30.51
N GLN A 28 5.42 32.72 30.49
CA GLN A 28 5.76 33.41 29.24
C GLN A 28 6.68 32.59 28.33
N LEU A 29 7.68 31.91 28.89
CA LEU A 29 8.55 30.99 28.14
C LEU A 29 7.75 29.79 27.58
N PHE A 30 6.87 29.21 28.40
CA PHE A 30 6.01 28.10 28.02
C PHE A 30 5.00 28.50 26.94
N ASP A 31 4.22 29.57 27.15
CA ASP A 31 3.27 30.14 26.20
C ASP A 31 3.91 30.48 24.84
N GLN A 32 5.20 30.86 24.82
CA GLN A 32 5.94 31.07 23.58
C GLN A 32 6.23 29.75 22.85
N VAL A 33 6.81 28.75 23.55
CA VAL A 33 7.12 27.43 22.99
C VAL A 33 5.88 26.80 22.37
N VAL A 34 4.80 26.72 23.14
CA VAL A 34 3.62 25.94 22.78
C VAL A 34 2.87 26.59 21.60
N LYS A 35 2.83 27.94 21.54
CA LYS A 35 2.34 28.68 20.35
C LYS A 35 3.21 28.48 19.11
N THR A 36 4.53 28.36 19.25
CA THR A 36 5.43 28.14 18.10
C THR A 36 5.22 26.78 17.44
N ILE A 37 4.75 25.76 18.18
CA ILE A 37 4.49 24.41 17.66
C ILE A 37 3.00 24.12 17.39
N GLY A 38 2.11 25.13 17.45
CA GLY A 38 0.65 24.93 17.33
C GLY A 38 0.00 24.20 18.52
N LEU A 39 0.78 23.90 19.57
CA LEU A 39 0.29 23.22 20.77
C LEU A 39 -0.41 24.22 21.68
N ARG A 40 -1.68 24.39 21.42
CA ARG A 40 -2.65 24.26 22.49
C ARG A 40 -2.86 22.74 22.65
N GLU A 41 -2.41 22.17 23.79
CA GLU A 41 -2.87 20.95 24.52
C GLU A 41 -2.12 20.85 25.85
N VAL A 42 -1.94 22.02 26.49
CA VAL A 42 -0.72 22.25 27.28
C VAL A 42 -0.71 21.55 28.64
N TRP A 43 -1.86 21.07 29.13
CA TRP A 43 -1.98 20.57 30.50
C TRP A 43 -1.20 19.28 30.75
N TYR A 44 -0.95 18.48 29.71
CA TYR A 44 -0.07 17.33 29.80
C TYR A 44 1.40 17.72 29.97
N PHE A 45 1.79 18.91 29.51
CA PHE A 45 3.18 19.25 29.22
C PHE A 45 3.86 20.11 30.28
N GLY A 46 5.19 20.16 30.20
CA GLY A 46 6.02 21.05 30.98
C GLY A 46 7.38 21.28 30.33
N LEU A 47 8.10 22.28 30.84
CA LEU A 47 9.52 22.48 30.54
C LEU A 47 10.37 21.88 31.65
N GLN A 48 11.17 20.88 31.32
CA GLN A 48 12.14 20.27 32.23
C GLN A 48 13.52 20.90 32.01
N TYR A 49 14.27 21.16 33.07
CA TYR A 49 15.65 21.67 33.02
C TYR A 49 16.53 20.96 34.04
N MET A 50 17.85 21.06 33.86
CA MET A 50 18.82 20.67 34.88
C MET A 50 19.12 21.86 35.79
N ASP A 51 18.99 21.68 37.11
CA ASP A 51 19.36 22.73 38.07
C ASP A 51 20.89 22.84 38.25
N ALA A 52 21.34 23.89 38.95
CA ALA A 52 22.75 24.13 39.28
C ALA A 52 23.38 23.03 40.17
N LYS A 53 22.62 22.02 40.58
CA LYS A 53 23.05 20.86 41.39
C LYS A 53 22.97 19.54 40.59
N GLY A 54 22.72 19.60 39.29
CA GLY A 54 22.68 18.45 38.38
C GLY A 54 21.37 17.67 38.36
N TYR A 55 20.28 18.17 38.97
CA TYR A 55 19.01 17.45 39.06
C TYR A 55 17.97 17.96 38.05
N HIS A 56 17.28 17.02 37.41
CA HIS A 56 16.12 17.29 36.55
C HIS A 56 14.97 17.90 37.37
N THR A 57 14.38 18.98 36.84
CA THR A 57 13.40 19.83 37.53
C THR A 57 12.37 20.36 36.54
N TRP A 58 11.11 20.44 36.93
CA TRP A 58 10.07 21.11 36.13
C TRP A 58 10.06 22.62 36.42
N LEU A 59 10.01 23.42 35.35
CA LEU A 59 9.88 24.87 35.40
C LEU A 59 8.52 25.25 36.00
N LYS A 60 8.53 26.18 36.95
CA LYS A 60 7.32 26.72 37.57
C LYS A 60 6.83 27.92 36.77
N LEU A 61 5.57 27.88 36.34
CA LEU A 61 5.01 28.91 35.47
C LEU A 61 4.84 30.26 36.20
N ASP A 62 4.58 30.22 37.51
CA ASP A 62 4.39 31.38 38.40
C ASP A 62 5.67 32.20 38.69
N LYS A 63 6.85 31.73 38.28
CA LYS A 63 8.15 32.35 38.67
C LYS A 63 9.01 32.74 37.46
N LYS A 64 9.82 33.78 37.64
CA LYS A 64 10.82 34.22 36.63
C LYS A 64 11.79 33.08 36.32
N VAL A 65 12.09 32.82 35.05
CA VAL A 65 13.01 31.73 34.64
C VAL A 65 14.38 31.90 35.32
N SER A 66 14.87 33.14 35.35
CA SER A 66 16.09 33.59 36.03
C SER A 66 16.13 33.34 37.56
N SER A 67 14.99 33.02 38.20
CA SER A 67 14.87 32.82 39.65
C SER A 67 14.82 31.36 40.09
N GLN A 68 14.96 30.39 39.16
CA GLN A 68 14.69 28.97 39.41
C GLN A 68 15.94 28.06 39.47
N ASP A 69 17.12 28.62 39.75
CA ASP A 69 18.38 27.86 39.91
C ASP A 69 18.75 26.97 38.68
N VAL A 70 18.35 27.41 37.47
CA VAL A 70 18.68 26.75 36.19
C VAL A 70 20.21 26.72 36.02
N LYS A 71 20.74 25.58 35.56
CA LYS A 71 22.17 25.43 35.26
C LYS A 71 22.64 26.53 34.29
N LYS A 72 23.74 27.20 34.65
CA LYS A 72 24.21 28.43 33.97
C LYS A 72 24.97 28.09 32.69
N GLU A 73 24.22 27.86 31.62
CA GLU A 73 24.69 27.59 30.27
C GLU A 73 24.25 28.70 29.31
N ASN A 74 24.83 28.74 28.10
CA ASN A 74 24.45 29.68 27.05
C ASN A 74 24.38 28.94 25.70
N PRO A 75 23.17 28.67 25.15
CA PRO A 75 21.86 28.97 25.73
C PRO A 75 21.53 28.12 26.98
N LEU A 76 20.57 28.59 27.79
CA LEU A 76 19.96 27.79 28.85
C LEU A 76 19.15 26.63 28.24
N GLN A 77 19.34 25.42 28.75
CA GLN A 77 18.77 24.19 28.19
C GLN A 77 17.44 23.80 28.86
N PHE A 78 16.39 23.64 28.05
CA PHE A 78 15.10 23.10 28.46
C PHE A 78 14.66 21.96 27.53
N LYS A 79 14.02 20.93 28.08
CA LYS A 79 13.28 19.92 27.31
C LYS A 79 11.79 20.14 27.48
N PHE A 80 11.05 20.27 26.38
CA PHE A 80 9.59 20.19 26.39
C PHE A 80 9.19 18.71 26.36
N ARG A 81 8.40 18.28 27.34
CA ARG A 81 8.03 16.87 27.60
C ARG A 81 6.66 16.79 28.26
N SER A 82 5.91 15.71 28.03
CA SER A 82 4.74 15.39 28.83
C SER A 82 5.16 15.03 30.26
N LYS A 83 4.44 15.61 31.21
CA LYS A 83 4.59 15.52 32.67
C LYS A 83 3.44 14.74 33.30
N PHE A 84 2.27 14.84 32.69
CA PHE A 84 1.06 14.10 33.01
C PHE A 84 0.62 13.31 31.78
N PHE A 85 -0.17 12.26 32.00
CA PHE A 85 -0.65 11.36 30.95
C PHE A 85 -2.19 11.34 30.95
N PRO A 86 -2.83 10.99 29.82
CA PRO A 86 -4.27 10.68 29.79
C PRO A 86 -4.60 9.48 30.69
N GLU A 87 -5.87 9.34 31.07
CA GLU A 87 -6.40 8.07 31.54
C GLU A 87 -6.63 7.14 30.34
N ASP A 88 -7.32 7.56 29.27
CA ASP A 88 -7.41 6.80 28.01
C ASP A 88 -7.00 7.64 26.79
N VAL A 89 -5.98 7.17 26.04
CA VAL A 89 -5.40 7.94 24.92
C VAL A 89 -6.39 8.20 23.78
N SER A 90 -7.40 7.34 23.57
CA SER A 90 -8.35 7.48 22.45
C SER A 90 -9.45 8.51 22.69
N GLU A 91 -9.74 8.84 23.94
CA GLU A 91 -10.83 9.75 24.34
C GLU A 91 -10.31 11.15 24.74
N GLU A 92 -9.01 11.24 25.04
CA GLU A 92 -8.38 12.43 25.64
C GLU A 92 -7.29 13.10 24.81
N LEU A 93 -6.53 12.38 23.98
CA LEU A 93 -5.51 13.01 23.13
C LEU A 93 -6.17 13.47 21.84
N ILE A 94 -6.11 14.77 21.56
CA ILE A 94 -6.86 15.34 20.45
C ILE A 94 -5.92 15.69 19.30
N GLN A 95 -4.94 16.60 19.44
CA GLN A 95 -4.08 16.96 18.28
C GLN A 95 -3.11 15.90 17.82
N ASP A 96 -2.82 15.92 16.51
CA ASP A 96 -1.67 15.23 15.93
C ASP A 96 -0.36 15.65 16.59
N ILE A 97 -0.11 16.95 16.80
CA ILE A 97 1.15 17.37 17.44
C ILE A 97 1.23 16.87 18.90
N THR A 98 0.12 16.71 19.62
CA THR A 98 0.15 16.11 20.96
C THR A 98 0.26 14.59 20.93
N GLN A 99 -0.54 13.91 20.11
CA GLN A 99 -0.43 12.47 19.85
C GLN A 99 1.01 12.11 19.40
N LYS A 100 1.61 12.89 18.50
CA LYS A 100 3.00 12.77 18.02
C LYS A 100 4.02 13.00 19.14
N LEU A 101 3.88 14.05 19.95
CA LEU A 101 4.79 14.28 21.07
C LEU A 101 4.68 13.19 22.15
N PHE A 102 3.48 12.69 22.44
CA PHE A 102 3.29 11.51 23.30
C PHE A 102 3.89 10.25 22.67
N PHE A 103 3.58 9.93 21.42
CA PHE A 103 4.10 8.79 20.67
C PHE A 103 5.63 8.77 20.68
N LEU A 104 6.26 9.91 20.34
CA LEU A 104 7.71 10.01 20.33
C LEU A 104 8.31 9.89 21.74
N GLN A 105 7.69 10.47 22.78
CA GLN A 105 8.19 10.37 24.16
C GLN A 105 8.02 8.96 24.75
N VAL A 106 6.86 8.33 24.52
CA VAL A 106 6.59 6.95 24.94
C VAL A 106 7.51 5.98 24.20
N LYS A 107 7.77 6.22 22.91
CA LYS A 107 8.78 5.48 22.15
C LYS A 107 10.21 5.72 22.65
N GLU A 108 10.61 6.95 23.02
CA GLU A 108 11.90 7.21 23.70
C GLU A 108 12.01 6.37 24.99
N GLY A 109 10.95 6.33 25.81
CA GLY A 109 10.88 5.56 27.06
C GLY A 109 10.91 4.04 26.88
N ILE A 110 10.22 3.50 25.86
CA ILE A 110 10.22 2.06 25.56
C ILE A 110 11.56 1.62 24.98
N LEU A 111 12.09 2.34 23.97
CA LEU A 111 13.35 1.99 23.31
C LEU A 111 14.56 2.08 24.26
N SER A 112 14.46 2.87 25.33
CA SER A 112 15.49 3.02 26.38
C SER A 112 15.32 2.09 27.58
N ASP A 113 14.31 1.21 27.59
CA ASP A 113 13.93 0.36 28.72
C ASP A 113 13.62 1.15 30.02
N GLU A 114 13.25 2.44 29.93
CA GLU A 114 12.63 3.19 31.05
C GLU A 114 11.22 2.64 31.33
N VAL A 115 10.46 2.38 30.27
CA VAL A 115 9.19 1.65 30.28
C VAL A 115 9.45 0.23 29.79
N TYR A 116 9.20 -0.77 30.64
CA TYR A 116 9.26 -2.17 30.22
C TYR A 116 8.21 -2.46 29.14
N CYS A 117 8.62 -3.23 28.13
CA CYS A 117 7.76 -3.70 27.07
C CYS A 117 8.14 -5.16 26.72
N PRO A 118 7.20 -6.12 26.70
CA PRO A 118 7.49 -7.50 26.30
C PRO A 118 7.81 -7.58 24.80
N PRO A 119 8.60 -8.56 24.35
CA PRO A 119 9.16 -8.58 23.00
C PRO A 119 8.12 -8.64 21.87
N GLU A 120 7.00 -9.35 22.05
CA GLU A 120 5.89 -9.38 21.08
C GLU A 120 5.29 -7.98 20.89
N THR A 121 4.98 -7.28 21.99
CA THR A 121 4.44 -5.91 21.94
C THR A 121 5.48 -4.95 21.38
N ALA A 122 6.77 -5.13 21.67
CA ALA A 122 7.84 -4.28 21.13
C ALA A 122 7.94 -4.38 19.60
N VAL A 123 7.75 -5.58 19.00
CA VAL A 123 7.73 -5.74 17.53
C VAL A 123 6.45 -5.17 16.91
N LEU A 124 5.30 -5.37 17.54
CA LEU A 124 4.05 -4.77 17.06
C LEU A 124 4.13 -3.24 17.08
N LEU A 125 4.59 -2.66 18.20
CA LEU A 125 4.85 -1.22 18.33
C LEU A 125 5.92 -0.72 17.34
N ALA A 126 6.96 -1.52 17.05
CA ALA A 126 7.92 -1.19 16.00
C ALA A 126 7.24 -1.03 14.64
N SER A 127 6.36 -1.95 14.24
CA SER A 127 5.64 -1.88 12.95
C SER A 127 4.74 -0.63 12.82
N TYR A 128 3.99 -0.28 13.88
CA TYR A 128 3.24 0.99 13.92
C TYR A 128 4.16 2.21 13.84
N SER A 129 5.34 2.17 14.48
CA SER A 129 6.33 3.25 14.36
C SER A 129 6.99 3.34 12.98
N VAL A 130 6.98 2.27 12.18
CA VAL A 130 7.43 2.31 10.78
C VAL A 130 6.33 2.93 9.91
N GLN A 131 5.08 2.47 10.01
CA GLN A 131 3.92 3.08 9.32
C GLN A 131 3.82 4.58 9.59
N ALA A 132 3.94 5.01 10.86
CA ALA A 132 3.91 6.42 11.25
C ALA A 132 5.06 7.27 10.67
N LYS A 133 6.21 6.65 10.32
CA LYS A 133 7.38 7.36 9.76
C LYS A 133 7.39 7.35 8.22
N PHE A 134 7.10 6.21 7.61
CA PHE A 134 7.27 5.99 6.17
C PHE A 134 5.95 6.04 5.37
N GLY A 135 4.80 5.87 6.03
CA GLY A 135 3.54 5.58 5.36
C GLY A 135 3.49 4.16 4.80
N ASP A 136 2.48 3.85 3.97
CA ASP A 136 2.22 2.52 3.45
C ASP A 136 3.45 1.83 2.82
N TYR A 137 3.58 0.52 3.06
CA TYR A 137 4.67 -0.30 2.55
C TYR A 137 4.57 -0.50 1.02
N ASN A 138 5.45 0.18 0.28
CA ASN A 138 5.70 -0.10 -1.14
C ASN A 138 7.05 -0.84 -1.34
N LYS A 139 6.98 -2.09 -1.83
CA LYS A 139 8.11 -2.98 -2.15
C LYS A 139 9.15 -2.41 -3.12
N GLU A 140 8.80 -1.47 -3.99
CA GLU A 140 9.73 -0.85 -4.94
C GLU A 140 10.66 0.18 -4.27
N VAL A 141 10.14 0.83 -3.23
CA VAL A 141 10.77 1.89 -2.44
C VAL A 141 11.47 1.30 -1.21
N HIS A 142 10.74 0.50 -0.42
CA HIS A 142 11.19 -0.14 0.81
C HIS A 142 11.94 -1.45 0.50
N ARG A 143 13.13 -1.30 -0.08
CA ARG A 143 14.04 -2.42 -0.39
C ARG A 143 14.71 -2.92 0.90
N PRO A 144 15.17 -4.19 0.96
CA PRO A 144 15.87 -4.73 2.12
C PRO A 144 17.03 -3.83 2.56
N GLY A 145 17.03 -3.45 3.83
CA GLY A 145 17.97 -2.51 4.43
C GLY A 145 17.36 -1.13 4.77
N TYR A 146 16.10 -0.85 4.40
CA TYR A 146 15.44 0.43 4.64
C TYR A 146 15.23 0.75 6.13
N LEU A 147 15.26 -0.25 7.02
CA LEU A 147 15.16 -0.06 8.47
C LEU A 147 16.53 -0.04 9.19
N LEU A 148 17.66 -0.17 8.48
CA LEU A 148 19.00 -0.23 9.09
C LEU A 148 19.48 1.12 9.68
N SER A 149 18.85 2.25 9.37
CA SER A 149 19.07 3.52 10.08
C SER A 149 18.33 3.60 11.42
N GLU A 150 17.32 2.76 11.64
CA GLU A 150 16.35 2.95 12.71
C GLU A 150 16.71 2.19 14.00
N ARG A 151 16.30 2.78 15.13
CA ARG A 151 16.22 2.13 16.44
C ARG A 151 14.75 1.79 16.70
N LEU A 152 14.37 0.54 16.42
CA LEU A 152 12.97 0.11 16.46
C LEU A 152 12.63 -0.78 17.67
N LEU A 153 13.62 -1.41 18.29
CA LEU A 153 13.45 -2.31 19.42
C LEU A 153 14.33 -1.89 20.63
N PRO A 154 13.90 -2.19 21.87
CA PRO A 154 14.75 -2.07 23.06
C PRO A 154 15.96 -2.99 22.98
N HIS A 155 17.08 -2.62 23.61
CA HIS A 155 18.33 -3.39 23.52
C HIS A 155 18.17 -4.81 24.08
N ARG A 156 17.47 -4.94 25.21
CA ARG A 156 17.06 -6.21 25.83
C ARG A 156 16.34 -7.15 24.86
N VAL A 157 15.42 -6.63 24.06
CA VAL A 157 14.62 -7.43 23.10
C VAL A 157 15.52 -7.98 21.99
N LEU A 158 16.47 -7.18 21.49
CA LEU A 158 17.46 -7.61 20.51
C LEU A 158 18.41 -8.67 21.08
N GLU A 159 18.89 -8.49 22.31
CA GLU A 159 19.83 -9.45 22.91
C GLU A 159 19.20 -10.80 23.26
N GLN A 160 17.94 -10.82 23.70
CA GLN A 160 17.27 -12.04 24.17
C GLN A 160 16.74 -12.95 23.04
N HIS A 161 17.00 -12.64 21.77
CA HIS A 161 16.67 -13.52 20.64
C HIS A 161 17.87 -13.76 19.73
N LYS A 162 17.96 -14.98 19.16
CA LYS A 162 18.98 -15.42 18.21
C LYS A 162 18.61 -15.03 16.78
N LEU A 163 18.35 -13.75 16.57
CA LEU A 163 17.96 -13.16 15.27
C LEU A 163 19.00 -12.14 14.81
N SER A 164 19.32 -12.16 13.52
CA SER A 164 20.14 -11.12 12.88
C SER A 164 19.37 -9.81 12.74
N ARG A 165 20.05 -8.72 12.37
CA ARG A 165 19.39 -7.41 12.19
C ARG A 165 18.43 -7.40 11.01
N GLU A 166 18.78 -8.15 9.98
CA GLU A 166 17.99 -8.39 8.77
C GLU A 166 16.75 -9.23 9.11
N GLN A 167 16.89 -10.27 9.93
CA GLN A 167 15.76 -11.09 10.40
C GLN A 167 14.79 -10.37 11.34
N TRP A 168 15.23 -9.29 12.00
CA TRP A 168 14.36 -8.35 12.71
C TRP A 168 13.67 -7.39 11.74
N GLU A 169 14.37 -6.87 10.74
CA GLU A 169 13.80 -6.03 9.68
C GLU A 169 12.71 -6.76 8.88
N GLU A 170 12.95 -8.02 8.46
CA GLU A 170 11.97 -8.88 7.79
C GLU A 170 10.66 -9.01 8.60
N ARG A 171 10.77 -9.30 9.91
CA ARG A 171 9.60 -9.41 10.81
C ARG A 171 8.84 -8.10 10.92
N ILE A 172 9.54 -6.99 11.14
CA ILE A 172 8.90 -5.67 11.26
C ILE A 172 8.28 -5.26 9.91
N GLN A 173 8.88 -5.63 8.78
CA GLN A 173 8.39 -5.35 7.42
C GLN A 173 7.10 -6.13 7.08
N VAL A 174 6.95 -7.38 7.54
CA VAL A 174 5.68 -8.14 7.42
C VAL A 174 4.57 -7.44 8.20
N TRP A 175 4.83 -7.06 9.46
CA TRP A 175 3.85 -6.35 10.28
C TRP A 175 3.61 -4.89 9.83
N HIS A 176 4.52 -4.28 9.08
CA HIS A 176 4.34 -2.99 8.43
C HIS A 176 3.39 -3.07 7.22
N GLU A 177 3.51 -4.12 6.40
CA GLU A 177 2.63 -4.38 5.25
C GLU A 177 1.15 -4.59 5.67
N GLU A 178 0.92 -5.17 6.86
CA GLU A 178 -0.39 -5.27 7.50
C GLU A 178 -1.04 -3.91 7.83
N HIS A 179 -0.29 -2.81 7.94
CA HIS A 179 -0.84 -1.48 8.27
C HIS A 179 -1.16 -0.63 7.03
N ASN A 180 -1.00 -1.17 5.82
CA ASN A 180 -1.34 -0.49 4.57
C ASN A 180 -2.77 0.08 4.57
N GLY A 181 -2.88 1.38 4.27
CA GLY A 181 -4.12 2.16 4.32
C GLY A 181 -4.30 2.99 5.60
N MET A 182 -3.50 2.75 6.64
CA MET A 182 -3.55 3.52 7.89
C MET A 182 -2.95 4.91 7.71
N LEU A 183 -3.54 5.94 8.32
CA LEU A 183 -2.92 7.27 8.42
C LEU A 183 -1.74 7.22 9.40
N LYS A 184 -0.76 8.12 9.27
CA LYS A 184 0.39 8.16 10.18
C LYS A 184 -0.06 8.50 11.61
N GLU A 185 -1.10 9.31 11.71
CA GLU A 185 -1.73 9.78 12.93
C GLU A 185 -2.45 8.64 13.64
N ASP A 186 -3.28 7.88 12.90
CA ASP A 186 -3.89 6.66 13.40
C ASP A 186 -2.81 5.65 13.83
N ALA A 187 -1.70 5.50 13.10
CA ALA A 187 -0.59 4.62 13.51
C ALA A 187 0.12 5.10 14.79
N MET A 188 0.23 6.42 15.03
CA MET A 188 0.71 6.96 16.30
C MET A 188 -0.30 6.73 17.45
N LEU A 189 -1.60 6.80 17.17
CA LEU A 189 -2.66 6.56 18.14
C LEU A 189 -2.79 5.07 18.51
N GLU A 190 -2.75 4.15 17.55
CA GLU A 190 -2.74 2.70 17.79
C GLU A 190 -1.48 2.27 18.57
N TYR A 191 -0.31 2.84 18.24
CA TYR A 191 0.90 2.68 19.07
C TYR A 191 0.63 3.08 20.53
N LEU A 192 -0.01 4.23 20.75
CA LEU A 192 -0.32 4.72 22.09
C LEU A 192 -1.39 3.89 22.81
N LYS A 193 -2.42 3.38 22.11
CA LYS A 193 -3.45 2.49 22.67
C LYS A 193 -2.86 1.19 23.21
N ILE A 194 -1.90 0.61 22.48
CA ILE A 194 -1.19 -0.59 22.90
C ILE A 194 -0.18 -0.26 24.01
N ALA A 195 0.52 0.88 23.92
CA ALA A 195 1.52 1.28 24.91
C ALA A 195 0.92 1.71 26.26
N GLN A 196 -0.31 2.25 26.32
CA GLN A 196 -0.93 2.68 27.59
C GLN A 196 -1.20 1.52 28.56
N ASP A 197 -1.34 0.30 28.03
CA ASP A 197 -1.62 -0.91 28.81
C ASP A 197 -0.37 -1.52 29.48
N LEU A 198 0.83 -1.08 29.09
CA LEU A 198 2.08 -1.51 29.73
C LEU A 198 2.09 -1.09 31.21
N GLU A 199 2.54 -1.99 32.08
CA GLU A 199 2.40 -1.85 33.54
C GLU A 199 3.14 -0.62 34.08
N MET A 200 4.23 -0.22 33.40
CA MET A 200 5.04 0.95 33.75
C MET A 200 4.61 2.25 33.05
N TYR A 201 3.68 2.21 32.09
CA TYR A 201 3.26 3.40 31.33
C TYR A 201 2.61 4.44 32.24
N GLY A 202 3.10 5.69 32.16
CA GLY A 202 2.61 6.85 32.92
C GLY A 202 3.07 6.91 34.38
N VAL A 203 3.68 5.85 34.92
CA VAL A 203 3.95 5.72 36.36
C VAL A 203 5.23 6.47 36.76
N ASN A 204 5.08 7.52 37.59
CA ASN A 204 6.21 8.18 38.23
C ASN A 204 6.59 7.45 39.53
N TYR A 205 7.68 6.67 39.51
CA TYR A 205 8.18 5.93 40.67
C TYR A 205 9.01 6.79 41.64
N PHE A 206 8.80 6.60 42.94
CA PHE A 206 9.57 7.21 44.02
C PHE A 206 9.90 6.19 45.12
N ASP A 207 11.18 6.08 45.49
CA ASP A 207 11.60 5.32 46.67
C ASP A 207 11.06 5.97 47.96
N ILE A 208 10.33 5.18 48.76
CA ILE A 208 9.69 5.57 50.01
C ILE A 208 9.90 4.50 51.10
N LYS A 209 9.54 4.83 52.35
CA LYS A 209 9.45 3.88 53.47
C LYS A 209 8.13 4.03 54.22
N ASN A 210 7.58 2.93 54.71
CA ASN A 210 6.45 2.92 55.66
C ASN A 210 6.92 3.24 57.10
N LYS A 211 6.06 3.12 58.13
CA LYS A 211 6.44 3.45 59.52
C LYS A 211 7.45 2.46 60.12
N LYS A 212 7.52 1.21 59.64
CA LYS A 212 8.53 0.21 60.03
C LYS A 212 9.91 0.46 59.40
N GLY A 213 9.95 1.16 58.27
CA GLY A 213 11.18 1.42 57.51
C GLY A 213 11.39 0.51 56.30
N THR A 214 10.43 -0.38 55.98
CA THR A 214 10.43 -1.23 54.78
C THR A 214 10.67 -0.40 53.53
N GLU A 215 11.59 -0.82 52.66
CA GLU A 215 11.88 -0.15 51.38
C GLU A 215 10.76 -0.47 50.38
N LEU A 216 10.03 0.55 49.93
CA LEU A 216 8.92 0.42 48.99
C LEU A 216 9.03 1.47 47.89
N ARG A 217 8.25 1.32 46.81
CA ARG A 217 8.09 2.36 45.79
C ARG A 217 6.65 2.84 45.72
N LEU A 218 6.49 4.16 45.65
CA LEU A 218 5.24 4.82 45.29
C LEU A 218 5.25 5.10 43.79
N GLY A 219 4.29 4.54 43.06
CA GLY A 219 3.90 5.02 41.73
C GLY A 219 2.84 6.12 41.86
N VAL A 220 3.02 7.20 41.10
CA VAL A 220 2.02 8.25 40.90
C VAL A 220 1.67 8.31 39.43
N ASP A 221 0.40 8.12 39.08
CA ASP A 221 -0.09 8.10 37.70
C ASP A 221 -1.46 8.81 37.57
N ALA A 222 -2.06 8.75 36.37
CA ALA A 222 -3.34 9.38 36.07
C ALA A 222 -4.54 8.71 36.77
N LEU A 223 -4.41 7.45 37.20
CA LEU A 223 -5.47 6.63 37.78
C LEU A 223 -5.44 6.61 39.32
N GLY A 224 -4.30 6.92 39.94
CA GLY A 224 -4.18 7.04 41.41
C GLY A 224 -2.76 6.98 41.95
N LEU A 225 -2.65 6.37 43.13
CA LEU A 225 -1.42 6.07 43.84
C LEU A 225 -1.30 4.55 44.04
N ASN A 226 -0.16 4.00 43.63
CA ASN A 226 0.09 2.56 43.66
C ASN A 226 1.37 2.26 44.47
N ILE A 227 1.35 1.24 45.32
CA ILE A 227 2.51 0.81 46.12
C ILE A 227 3.08 -0.47 45.54
N TYR A 228 4.41 -0.48 45.38
CA TYR A 228 5.19 -1.59 44.86
C TYR A 228 6.25 -2.00 45.89
N GLU A 229 6.64 -3.27 45.86
CA GLU A 229 7.84 -3.76 46.55
C GLU A 229 9.11 -3.16 45.93
N LYS A 230 10.25 -3.29 46.62
CA LYS A 230 11.51 -2.65 46.16
C LYS A 230 11.99 -3.18 44.81
N ASP A 231 11.72 -4.45 44.50
CA ASP A 231 12.34 -5.16 43.38
C ASP A 231 11.35 -5.51 42.25
N ASP A 232 10.05 -5.23 42.43
CA ASP A 232 9.02 -5.32 41.39
C ASP A 232 8.55 -3.90 41.01
N ARG A 233 8.52 -3.57 39.71
CA ARG A 233 7.94 -2.33 39.18
C ARG A 233 6.71 -2.55 38.31
N LEU A 234 6.39 -3.80 37.98
CA LEU A 234 5.26 -4.18 37.13
C LEU A 234 4.02 -4.44 37.98
N THR A 235 4.15 -5.18 39.08
CA THR A 235 3.02 -5.61 39.92
C THR A 235 2.90 -4.73 41.16
N PRO A 236 2.03 -3.69 41.17
CA PRO A 236 1.66 -3.03 42.41
C PRO A 236 0.93 -4.02 43.34
N LYS A 237 1.01 -3.79 44.65
CA LYS A 237 0.40 -4.63 45.69
C LYS A 237 -0.77 -3.96 46.41
N ILE A 238 -0.78 -2.62 46.46
CA ILE A 238 -1.83 -1.81 47.13
C ILE A 238 -2.12 -0.58 46.27
N GLY A 239 -3.38 -0.23 46.05
CA GLY A 239 -3.80 0.94 45.27
C GLY A 239 -4.80 1.84 45.98
N PHE A 240 -4.67 3.15 45.73
CA PHE A 240 -5.60 4.18 46.17
C PHE A 240 -6.02 5.02 44.94
N PRO A 241 -7.27 4.94 44.46
CA PRO A 241 -7.75 5.80 43.37
C PRO A 241 -7.80 7.26 43.82
N TRP A 242 -7.74 8.20 42.88
CA TRP A 242 -7.85 9.63 43.20
C TRP A 242 -9.18 9.98 43.90
N SER A 243 -10.27 9.29 43.56
CA SER A 243 -11.58 9.38 44.24
C SER A 243 -11.59 9.02 45.73
N GLU A 244 -10.54 8.42 46.28
CA GLU A 244 -10.44 8.15 47.73
C GLU A 244 -9.64 9.23 48.49
N ILE A 245 -9.07 10.24 47.82
CA ILE A 245 -8.07 11.14 48.43
C ILE A 245 -8.58 12.58 48.56
N ARG A 246 -8.64 13.09 49.80
CA ARG A 246 -9.18 14.44 50.11
C ARG A 246 -8.12 15.54 50.15
N ASN A 247 -6.96 15.25 50.72
CA ASN A 247 -5.93 16.26 50.98
C ASN A 247 -4.55 15.60 50.99
N ILE A 248 -3.56 16.27 50.39
CA ILE A 248 -2.19 15.78 50.29
C ILE A 248 -1.24 16.86 50.82
N SER A 249 -0.38 16.48 51.75
CA SER A 249 0.57 17.38 52.41
C SER A 249 1.88 16.66 52.76
N PHE A 250 2.93 17.41 53.09
CA PHE A 250 4.17 16.86 53.64
C PHE A 250 4.81 17.83 54.62
N ASN A 251 5.62 17.28 55.54
CA ASN A 251 6.50 18.03 56.43
C ASN A 251 7.87 17.36 56.49
N ASP A 252 8.91 18.10 56.10
CA ASP A 252 10.26 17.58 55.77
C ASP A 252 10.22 16.28 54.93
N LYS A 253 10.57 15.14 55.54
CA LYS A 253 10.56 13.80 54.93
C LYS A 253 9.22 13.08 55.00
N LYS A 254 8.35 13.42 55.97
CA LYS A 254 7.06 12.78 56.19
C LYS A 254 6.02 13.29 55.20
N PHE A 255 5.47 12.41 54.39
CA PHE A 255 4.34 12.67 53.51
C PHE A 255 3.04 12.19 54.18
N ILE A 256 1.94 12.91 54.00
CA ILE A 256 0.65 12.65 54.67
C ILE A 256 -0.47 12.83 53.64
N ILE A 257 -1.20 11.75 53.42
CA ILE A 257 -2.35 11.67 52.51
C ILE A 257 -3.58 11.35 53.34
N LYS A 258 -4.56 12.25 53.29
CA LYS A 258 -5.79 12.13 54.07
C LYS A 258 -6.90 11.57 53.18
N PRO A 259 -7.46 10.38 53.48
CA PRO A 259 -8.54 9.81 52.68
C PRO A 259 -9.84 10.62 52.83
N ILE A 260 -10.77 10.49 51.88
CA ILE A 260 -12.12 11.10 51.95
C ILE A 260 -12.89 10.53 53.15
N ASP A 261 -12.85 9.21 53.37
CA ASP A 261 -13.40 8.60 54.57
C ASP A 261 -12.71 9.14 55.83
N LYS A 262 -13.49 9.76 56.70
CA LYS A 262 -13.03 10.34 57.97
C LYS A 262 -12.80 9.28 59.07
N LYS A 263 -13.19 8.02 58.85
CA LYS A 263 -12.95 6.90 59.76
C LYS A 263 -11.64 6.18 59.47
N SER A 264 -11.16 6.23 58.24
CA SER A 264 -9.87 5.68 57.82
C SER A 264 -8.70 6.55 58.33
N PRO A 265 -7.56 5.95 58.71
CA PRO A 265 -6.39 6.68 59.17
C PRO A 265 -5.74 7.50 58.04
N ASP A 266 -4.90 8.47 58.39
CA ASP A 266 -4.03 9.14 57.42
C ASP A 266 -3.02 8.12 56.85
N PHE A 267 -2.94 8.00 55.52
CA PHE A 267 -1.89 7.25 54.83
C PHE A 267 -0.58 8.05 54.90
N VAL A 268 0.49 7.43 55.41
CA VAL A 268 1.73 8.14 55.80
C VAL A 268 2.95 7.34 55.37
N PHE A 269 3.83 7.98 54.61
CA PHE A 269 5.13 7.41 54.22
C PHE A 269 6.25 8.45 54.36
N TYR A 270 7.49 7.99 54.23
CA TYR A 270 8.69 8.81 54.36
C TYR A 270 9.53 8.73 53.08
N ALA A 271 9.78 9.87 52.43
CA ALA A 271 10.72 9.97 51.33
C ALA A 271 12.12 10.37 51.86
N PRO A 272 13.22 9.94 51.23
CA PRO A 272 14.56 10.19 51.77
C PRO A 272 15.00 11.66 51.70
N ARG A 273 14.34 12.51 50.89
CA ARG A 273 14.71 13.93 50.68
C ARG A 273 13.47 14.82 50.48
N LEU A 274 13.43 15.99 51.12
CA LEU A 274 12.40 17.04 50.96
C LEU A 274 12.11 17.42 49.48
N ARG A 275 13.11 17.34 48.59
CA ARG A 275 12.93 17.58 47.14
C ARG A 275 11.97 16.56 46.50
N ILE A 276 12.02 15.31 46.93
CA ILE A 276 11.16 14.23 46.41
C ILE A 276 9.72 14.53 46.80
N ASN A 277 9.45 14.82 48.08
CA ASN A 277 8.11 15.24 48.54
C ASN A 277 7.55 16.44 47.76
N LYS A 278 8.40 17.42 47.38
CA LYS A 278 7.99 18.52 46.49
C LYS A 278 7.61 18.06 45.07
N ARG A 279 8.34 17.10 44.47
CA ARG A 279 7.98 16.53 43.15
C ARG A 279 6.73 15.65 43.25
N VAL A 280 6.62 14.81 44.28
CA VAL A 280 5.44 13.95 44.52
C VAL A 280 4.19 14.82 44.66
N LEU A 281 4.18 15.83 45.53
CA LEU A 281 3.04 16.74 45.67
C LEU A 281 2.65 17.39 44.33
N GLN A 282 3.62 17.93 43.58
CA GLN A 282 3.36 18.56 42.27
C GLN A 282 2.88 17.61 41.17
N LEU A 283 3.01 16.29 41.35
CA LEU A 283 2.46 15.27 40.46
C LEU A 283 1.09 14.79 40.96
N CYS A 284 0.93 14.50 42.25
CA CYS A 284 -0.36 14.08 42.81
C CYS A 284 -1.43 15.16 42.59
N MET A 285 -1.09 16.43 42.82
CA MET A 285 -2.02 17.54 42.62
C MET A 285 -2.51 17.65 41.17
N GLY A 286 -1.60 17.60 40.18
CA GLY A 286 -1.99 17.76 38.78
C GLY A 286 -2.66 16.52 38.18
N ASN A 287 -2.27 15.31 38.58
CA ASN A 287 -3.00 14.10 38.19
C ASN A 287 -4.42 14.11 38.78
N HIS A 288 -4.60 14.51 40.04
CA HIS A 288 -5.94 14.68 40.62
C HIS A 288 -6.74 15.80 39.95
N GLU A 289 -6.10 16.92 39.59
CA GLU A 289 -6.76 18.04 38.87
C GLU A 289 -7.33 17.56 37.53
N LEU A 290 -6.57 16.75 36.76
CA LEU A 290 -7.04 16.14 35.52
C LEU A 290 -8.07 15.01 35.75
N TYR A 291 -7.88 14.16 36.77
CA TYR A 291 -8.85 13.14 37.17
C TYR A 291 -10.23 13.73 37.49
N MET A 292 -10.27 14.89 38.16
CA MET A 292 -11.49 15.64 38.44
C MET A 292 -12.03 16.44 37.25
N ARG A 293 -11.19 16.76 36.25
CA ARG A 293 -11.64 17.34 34.98
C ARG A 293 -12.47 16.32 34.20
N ARG A 294 -11.92 15.10 34.00
CA ARG A 294 -12.54 14.00 33.24
C ARG A 294 -13.88 13.52 33.79
N ARG A 295 -14.14 13.76 35.08
CA ARG A 295 -15.40 13.38 35.77
C ARG A 295 -16.44 14.51 35.79
N LYS A 296 -16.22 15.55 34.98
CA LYS A 296 -17.15 16.64 34.67
C LYS A 296 -17.34 16.70 33.14
N PRO A 297 -18.43 17.31 32.63
CA PRO A 297 -18.59 17.54 31.20
C PRO A 297 -17.44 18.39 30.62
N ASP A 298 -17.03 18.05 29.39
CA ASP A 298 -16.05 18.80 28.60
C ASP A 298 -16.39 20.31 28.56
N THR A 299 -15.37 21.18 28.66
CA THR A 299 -15.57 22.64 28.55
C THR A 299 -15.95 23.04 27.13
N ILE A 300 -16.50 24.24 26.93
CA ILE A 300 -16.84 24.73 25.58
C ILE A 300 -15.59 24.79 24.68
N GLU A 301 -14.42 25.08 25.25
CA GLU A 301 -13.15 25.01 24.52
C GLU A 301 -12.85 23.57 24.09
N VAL A 302 -12.85 22.60 25.01
CA VAL A 302 -12.66 21.15 24.70
C VAL A 302 -13.63 20.69 23.61
N GLN A 303 -14.92 21.03 23.74
CA GLN A 303 -15.97 20.63 22.79
C GLN A 303 -15.76 21.23 21.39
N GLN A 304 -15.33 22.50 21.31
CA GLN A 304 -15.03 23.18 20.05
C GLN A 304 -13.86 22.53 19.32
N MET A 305 -12.79 22.14 20.04
CA MET A 305 -11.66 21.50 19.35
C MET A 305 -11.86 20.01 19.11
N LYS A 306 -12.53 19.25 19.99
CA LYS A 306 -13.06 17.92 19.61
C LYS A 306 -13.98 18.00 18.39
N ALA A 307 -14.65 19.13 18.11
CA ALA A 307 -15.35 19.35 16.85
C ALA A 307 -14.38 19.58 15.68
N GLN A 308 -13.44 20.51 15.81
CA GLN A 308 -12.39 20.79 14.81
C GLN A 308 -11.60 19.52 14.44
N ALA A 309 -11.14 18.75 15.43
CA ALA A 309 -10.49 17.44 15.27
C ALA A 309 -11.22 16.51 14.30
N ARG A 310 -12.55 16.44 14.43
CA ARG A 310 -13.41 15.55 13.64
C ARG A 310 -13.69 16.13 12.26
N GLU A 311 -13.80 17.45 12.14
CA GLU A 311 -13.93 18.15 10.87
C GLU A 311 -12.65 18.00 10.04
N ASP A 312 -11.48 18.31 10.60
CA ASP A 312 -10.18 18.20 9.93
C ASP A 312 -9.86 16.74 9.56
N LYS A 313 -10.12 15.79 10.48
CA LYS A 313 -9.91 14.34 10.20
C LYS A 313 -10.89 13.82 9.16
N GLN A 314 -12.12 14.32 9.11
CA GLN A 314 -13.07 14.01 8.05
C GLN A 314 -12.62 14.62 6.71
N GLN A 315 -12.05 15.82 6.71
CA GLN A 315 -11.47 16.46 5.53
C GLN A 315 -10.28 15.64 4.97
N LYS A 316 -9.31 15.23 5.81
CA LYS A 316 -8.25 14.26 5.41
C LYS A 316 -8.83 13.02 4.76
N GLN A 317 -9.83 12.40 5.38
CA GLN A 317 -10.38 11.13 4.93
C GLN A 317 -11.11 11.28 3.58
N LEU A 318 -11.79 12.42 3.36
CA LEU A 318 -12.39 12.76 2.08
C LEU A 318 -11.35 13.04 1.00
N GLU A 319 -10.27 13.77 1.30
CA GLU A 319 -9.22 14.01 0.31
C GLU A 319 -8.43 12.73 0.00
N ARG A 320 -7.99 11.95 1.00
CA ARG A 320 -7.33 10.66 0.76
C ARG A 320 -8.21 9.73 -0.08
N ALA A 321 -9.52 9.68 0.18
CA ALA A 321 -10.46 8.92 -0.64
C ALA A 321 -10.58 9.49 -2.08
N HIS A 322 -10.48 10.80 -2.27
CA HIS A 322 -10.41 11.43 -3.59
C HIS A 322 -9.11 11.08 -4.34
N LEU A 323 -7.96 11.20 -3.68
CA LEU A 323 -6.64 10.88 -4.21
C LEU A 323 -6.50 9.39 -4.55
N ASP A 324 -7.00 8.48 -3.71
CA ASP A 324 -7.04 7.05 -4.00
C ASP A 324 -7.97 6.72 -5.19
N ASN A 325 -9.07 7.46 -5.35
CA ASN A 325 -9.97 7.33 -6.49
C ASN A 325 -9.32 7.85 -7.78
N GLU A 326 -8.62 9.00 -7.74
CA GLU A 326 -7.78 9.46 -8.85
C GLU A 326 -6.68 8.46 -9.21
N LYS A 327 -5.97 7.93 -8.21
CA LYS A 327 -4.90 6.94 -8.41
C LYS A 327 -5.45 5.69 -9.11
N LYS A 328 -6.56 5.13 -8.64
CA LYS A 328 -7.25 3.99 -9.27
C LYS A 328 -7.71 4.29 -10.70
N LYS A 329 -8.19 5.52 -10.98
CA LYS A 329 -8.54 5.95 -12.36
C LYS A 329 -7.31 6.04 -13.25
N ARG A 330 -6.19 6.60 -12.77
CA ARG A 330 -4.92 6.68 -13.52
C ARG A 330 -4.36 5.29 -13.82
N GLU A 331 -4.32 4.41 -12.81
CA GLU A 331 -3.91 3.00 -12.97
C GLU A 331 -4.81 2.21 -13.95
N ALA A 332 -6.10 2.52 -14.02
CA ALA A 332 -7.02 1.92 -14.99
C ALA A 332 -6.75 2.42 -16.42
N ILE A 333 -6.61 3.73 -16.61
CA ILE A 333 -6.29 4.36 -17.91
C ILE A 333 -4.92 3.88 -18.42
N GLU A 334 -3.95 3.69 -17.52
CA GLU A 334 -2.63 3.17 -17.88
C GLU A 334 -2.71 1.72 -18.39
N LYS A 335 -3.45 0.84 -17.70
CA LYS A 335 -3.69 -0.54 -18.15
C LYS A 335 -4.49 -0.61 -19.46
N GLU A 336 -5.49 0.23 -19.63
CA GLU A 336 -6.26 0.34 -20.89
C GLU A 336 -5.36 0.79 -22.05
N LYS A 337 -4.46 1.75 -21.79
CA LYS A 337 -3.46 2.21 -22.76
C LYS A 337 -2.42 1.14 -23.10
N GLU A 338 -1.96 0.35 -22.12
CA GLU A 338 -1.07 -0.80 -22.38
C GLU A 338 -1.77 -1.85 -23.24
N GLN A 339 -3.04 -2.16 -22.97
CA GLN A 339 -3.85 -3.07 -23.79
C GLN A 339 -4.04 -2.54 -25.21
N MET A 340 -4.42 -1.27 -25.39
CA MET A 340 -4.55 -0.65 -26.72
C MET A 340 -3.23 -0.64 -27.50
N GLU A 341 -2.08 -0.43 -26.84
CA GLU A 341 -0.77 -0.47 -27.50
C GLU A 341 -0.37 -1.90 -27.90
N GLN A 342 -0.72 -2.92 -27.10
CA GLN A 342 -0.55 -4.34 -27.46
C GLN A 342 -1.45 -4.71 -28.65
N GLU A 343 -2.75 -4.37 -28.63
CA GLU A 343 -3.68 -4.60 -29.74
C GLU A 343 -3.22 -3.90 -31.03
N LYS A 344 -2.71 -2.67 -30.91
CA LYS A 344 -2.11 -1.90 -32.01
C LYS A 344 -0.89 -2.59 -32.62
N GLN A 345 0.00 -3.17 -31.80
CA GLN A 345 1.15 -3.94 -32.28
C GLN A 345 0.69 -5.22 -32.99
N ASP A 346 -0.32 -5.91 -32.44
CA ASP A 346 -0.89 -7.13 -33.02
C ASP A 346 -1.58 -6.86 -34.38
N LEU A 347 -2.34 -5.76 -34.46
CA LEU A 347 -2.95 -5.26 -35.71
C LEU A 347 -1.89 -4.84 -36.74
N MET A 348 -0.80 -4.20 -36.31
CA MET A 348 0.31 -3.82 -37.18
C MET A 348 1.04 -5.04 -37.75
N MET A 349 1.28 -6.08 -36.93
CA MET A 349 1.82 -7.36 -37.42
C MET A 349 0.88 -8.04 -38.44
N ARG A 350 -0.44 -8.02 -38.20
CA ARG A 350 -1.42 -8.53 -39.17
C ARG A 350 -1.42 -7.72 -40.47
N LEU A 351 -1.31 -6.39 -40.39
CA LEU A 351 -1.23 -5.52 -41.57
C LEU A 351 -0.01 -5.87 -42.45
N ILE A 352 1.17 -6.05 -41.83
CA ILE A 352 2.39 -6.45 -42.53
C ILE A 352 2.19 -7.81 -43.23
N GLN A 353 1.60 -8.80 -42.55
CA GLN A 353 1.28 -10.09 -43.16
C GLN A 353 0.27 -9.99 -44.31
N PHE A 354 -0.68 -9.06 -44.25
CA PHE A 354 -1.60 -8.80 -45.37
C PHE A 354 -0.88 -8.11 -46.54
N GLU A 355 -0.03 -7.11 -46.28
CA GLU A 355 0.80 -6.50 -47.32
C GLU A 355 1.71 -7.51 -48.03
N GLU A 356 2.38 -8.40 -47.29
CA GLU A 356 3.22 -9.45 -47.88
C GLU A 356 2.40 -10.41 -48.75
N LYS A 357 1.21 -10.82 -48.30
CA LYS A 357 0.29 -11.67 -49.08
C LYS A 357 -0.19 -10.96 -50.35
N THR A 358 -0.54 -9.68 -50.26
CA THR A 358 -0.95 -8.87 -51.43
C THR A 358 0.21 -8.69 -52.40
N LYS A 359 1.39 -8.26 -51.93
CA LYS A 359 2.61 -8.10 -52.75
C LYS A 359 3.05 -9.43 -53.38
N LYS A 360 2.80 -10.58 -52.74
CA LYS A 360 2.99 -11.90 -53.35
C LYS A 360 1.94 -12.16 -54.44
N ALA A 361 0.66 -11.96 -54.15
CA ALA A 361 -0.42 -12.17 -55.13
C ALA A 361 -0.27 -11.27 -56.37
N GLU A 362 0.21 -10.03 -56.22
CA GLU A 362 0.54 -9.12 -57.33
C GLU A 362 1.69 -9.64 -58.19
N ARG A 363 2.74 -10.21 -57.57
CA ARG A 363 3.84 -10.88 -58.29
C ARG A 363 3.35 -12.14 -59.01
N ASP A 364 2.69 -13.04 -58.29
CA ASP A 364 2.12 -14.29 -58.83
C ASP A 364 1.19 -13.99 -60.03
N LEU A 365 0.36 -12.94 -59.95
CA LEU A 365 -0.52 -12.46 -61.03
C LEU A 365 0.27 -11.85 -62.21
N THR A 366 1.33 -11.09 -61.93
CA THR A 366 2.18 -10.50 -62.96
C THR A 366 2.95 -11.58 -63.72
N GLU A 367 3.48 -12.59 -63.03
CA GLU A 367 4.13 -13.75 -63.63
C GLU A 367 3.16 -14.58 -64.47
N GLN A 368 1.93 -14.83 -63.99
CA GLN A 368 0.90 -15.47 -64.80
C GLN A 368 0.53 -14.67 -66.05
N ARG A 369 0.44 -13.34 -65.95
CA ARG A 369 0.15 -12.45 -67.08
C ARG A 369 1.28 -12.46 -68.12
N GLN A 370 2.53 -12.42 -67.68
CA GLN A 370 3.69 -12.55 -68.57
C GLN A 370 3.72 -13.94 -69.23
N ARG A 371 3.48 -15.02 -68.47
CA ARG A 371 3.42 -16.38 -69.00
C ARG A 371 2.31 -16.57 -70.03
N ALA A 372 1.13 -15.97 -69.79
CA ALA A 372 0.03 -15.97 -70.77
C ALA A 372 0.42 -15.21 -72.05
N GLN A 373 1.11 -14.07 -71.94
CA GLN A 373 1.63 -13.33 -73.10
C GLN A 373 2.68 -14.12 -73.89
N SER A 374 3.58 -14.84 -73.21
CA SER A 374 4.56 -15.72 -73.87
C SER A 374 3.88 -16.88 -74.60
N LEU A 375 2.89 -17.53 -73.97
CA LEU A 375 2.12 -18.62 -74.60
C LEU A 375 1.28 -18.13 -75.79
N GLU A 376 0.75 -16.90 -75.74
CA GLU A 376 0.06 -16.28 -76.88
C GLU A 376 1.04 -16.02 -78.04
N GLN A 377 2.26 -15.54 -77.76
CA GLN A 377 3.31 -15.36 -78.77
C GLN A 377 3.80 -16.70 -79.36
N GLU A 378 3.86 -17.76 -78.55
CA GLU A 378 4.17 -19.11 -79.03
C GLU A 378 3.04 -19.68 -79.89
N ARG A 379 1.77 -19.49 -79.51
CA ARG A 379 0.63 -19.90 -80.36
C ARG A 379 0.66 -19.14 -81.68
N MET A 380 0.81 -17.82 -81.69
CA MET A 380 0.88 -17.02 -82.91
C MET A 380 1.98 -17.51 -83.86
N LYS A 381 3.19 -17.83 -83.35
CA LYS A 381 4.27 -18.39 -84.17
C LYS A 381 3.95 -19.78 -84.73
N ALA A 382 3.34 -20.64 -83.91
CA ALA A 382 2.92 -21.97 -84.36
C ALA A 382 1.77 -21.90 -85.39
N GLU A 383 0.91 -20.89 -85.28
CA GLU A 383 -0.21 -20.61 -86.19
C GLU A 383 0.30 -20.03 -87.52
N GLU A 384 1.29 -19.13 -87.51
CA GLU A 384 2.05 -18.68 -88.68
C GLU A 384 2.81 -19.81 -89.38
N GLU A 385 3.50 -20.68 -88.62
CA GLU A 385 4.23 -21.82 -89.18
C GLU A 385 3.29 -22.90 -89.75
N ALA A 386 2.16 -23.18 -89.09
CA ALA A 386 1.13 -24.05 -89.64
C ALA A 386 0.53 -23.48 -90.94
N ALA A 387 0.27 -22.17 -91.01
CA ALA A 387 -0.18 -21.51 -92.23
C ALA A 387 0.86 -21.59 -93.36
N ARG A 388 2.16 -21.45 -93.04
CA ARG A 388 3.26 -21.64 -94.01
C ARG A 388 3.27 -23.06 -94.57
N LEU A 389 3.22 -24.07 -93.69
CA LEU A 389 3.23 -25.48 -94.06
C LEU A 389 1.98 -25.90 -94.84
N GLU A 390 0.80 -25.35 -94.53
CA GLU A 390 -0.41 -25.57 -95.32
C GLU A 390 -0.32 -24.92 -96.71
N GLY A 391 0.32 -23.75 -96.83
CA GLY A 391 0.64 -23.12 -98.11
C GLY A 391 1.62 -23.94 -98.96
N GLU A 392 2.70 -24.45 -98.36
CA GLU A 392 3.65 -25.37 -99.00
C GLU A 392 2.94 -26.66 -99.48
N ARG A 393 2.05 -27.22 -98.64
CA ARG A 393 1.21 -28.38 -98.98
C ARG A 393 0.25 -28.10 -100.15
N GLN A 394 -0.39 -26.93 -100.19
CA GLN A 394 -1.28 -26.56 -101.30
C GLN A 394 -0.51 -26.38 -102.61
N ALA A 395 0.67 -25.77 -102.59
CA ALA A 395 1.55 -25.69 -103.75
C ALA A 395 1.99 -27.08 -104.24
N ALA A 396 2.33 -28.00 -103.34
CA ALA A 396 2.67 -29.39 -103.68
C ALA A 396 1.49 -30.18 -104.27
N LEU A 397 0.25 -29.91 -103.81
CA LEU A 397 -0.96 -30.50 -104.38
C LEU A 397 -1.23 -30.00 -105.81
N LEU A 398 -1.08 -28.70 -106.07
CA LEU A 398 -1.24 -28.12 -107.41
C LEU A 398 -0.19 -28.68 -108.39
N ALA A 399 1.08 -28.73 -107.99
CA ALA A 399 2.14 -29.32 -108.82
C ALA A 399 1.91 -30.81 -109.13
N LYS A 400 1.35 -31.57 -108.17
CA LYS A 400 0.92 -32.96 -108.39
C LYS A 400 -0.25 -33.06 -109.39
N GLU A 401 -1.18 -32.10 -109.37
CA GLU A 401 -2.32 -32.08 -110.30
C GLU A 401 -1.88 -31.72 -111.73
N GLU A 402 -0.96 -30.77 -111.91
CA GLU A 402 -0.37 -30.47 -113.22
C GLU A 402 0.38 -31.68 -113.79
N LEU A 403 1.18 -32.36 -112.98
CA LEU A 403 1.84 -33.62 -113.37
C LEU A 403 0.84 -34.72 -113.77
N ALA A 404 -0.31 -34.80 -113.08
CA ALA A 404 -1.36 -35.75 -113.42
C ALA A 404 -2.02 -35.44 -114.77
N ARG A 405 -2.33 -34.16 -115.06
CA ARG A 405 -2.85 -33.75 -116.38
C ARG A 405 -1.85 -34.02 -117.49
N HIS A 406 -0.56 -33.73 -117.28
CA HIS A 406 0.49 -34.02 -118.25
C HIS A 406 0.60 -35.52 -118.58
N ALA A 407 0.44 -36.40 -117.58
CA ALA A 407 0.39 -37.84 -117.78
C ALA A 407 -0.89 -38.30 -118.50
N GLU A 408 -2.04 -37.67 -118.24
CA GLU A 408 -3.31 -37.99 -118.91
C GLU A 408 -3.30 -37.63 -120.39
N ASP A 409 -2.73 -36.47 -120.76
CA ASP A 409 -2.62 -36.06 -122.16
C ASP A 409 -1.57 -36.89 -122.93
N GLN A 410 -0.48 -37.30 -122.26
CA GLN A 410 0.46 -38.27 -122.82
C GLN A 410 -0.20 -39.64 -123.07
N LYS A 411 -1.12 -40.06 -122.20
CA LYS A 411 -1.91 -41.29 -122.37
C LYS A 411 -2.90 -41.18 -123.54
N LYS A 412 -3.61 -40.05 -123.70
CA LYS A 412 -4.49 -39.79 -124.86
C LYS A 412 -3.73 -39.85 -126.19
N SER A 413 -2.50 -39.35 -126.22
CA SER A 413 -1.63 -39.45 -127.41
C SER A 413 -1.25 -40.89 -127.75
N GLN A 414 -0.99 -41.75 -126.76
CA GLN A 414 -0.80 -43.19 -126.99
C GLN A 414 -2.10 -43.88 -127.44
N GLU A 415 -3.26 -43.50 -126.91
CA GLU A 415 -4.56 -44.06 -127.29
C GLU A 415 -4.95 -43.72 -128.74
N GLN A 416 -4.60 -42.53 -129.24
CA GLN A 416 -4.75 -42.18 -130.65
C GLN A 416 -3.85 -43.03 -131.56
N LEU A 417 -2.58 -43.23 -131.18
CA LEU A 417 -1.65 -44.07 -131.95
C LEU A 417 -2.08 -45.54 -131.96
N ALA A 418 -2.67 -46.02 -130.87
CA ALA A 418 -3.30 -47.34 -130.79
C ALA A 418 -4.55 -47.44 -131.66
N ALA A 419 -5.34 -46.38 -131.81
CA ALA A 419 -6.52 -46.34 -132.68
C ALA A 419 -6.14 -46.37 -134.17
N GLU A 420 -5.12 -45.63 -134.61
CA GLU A 420 -4.60 -45.75 -135.99
C GLU A 420 -4.05 -47.15 -136.26
N LEU A 421 -3.28 -47.72 -135.33
CA LEU A 421 -2.83 -49.12 -135.43
C LEU A 421 -4.01 -50.10 -135.49
N LEU A 422 -5.10 -49.83 -134.76
CA LEU A 422 -6.33 -50.63 -134.83
C LEU A 422 -7.07 -50.44 -136.17
N GLU A 423 -7.04 -49.25 -136.79
CA GLU A 423 -7.60 -49.03 -138.13
C GLU A 423 -6.76 -49.76 -139.19
N TYR A 424 -5.42 -49.66 -139.16
CA TYR A 424 -4.56 -50.44 -140.05
C TYR A 424 -4.71 -51.95 -139.81
N THR A 425 -4.84 -52.39 -138.56
CA THR A 425 -5.12 -53.80 -138.23
C THR A 425 -6.51 -54.21 -138.71
N SER A 426 -7.52 -53.33 -138.61
CA SER A 426 -8.86 -53.56 -139.16
C SER A 426 -8.87 -53.55 -140.69
N LYS A 427 -7.95 -52.84 -141.34
CA LYS A 427 -7.77 -52.85 -142.79
C LYS A 427 -7.00 -54.08 -143.27
N ILE A 428 -6.05 -54.55 -142.47
CA ILE A 428 -5.40 -55.86 -142.65
C ILE A 428 -6.43 -56.96 -142.44
N THR A 429 -7.22 -56.97 -141.37
CA THR A 429 -8.29 -57.96 -141.21
C THR A 429 -9.38 -57.78 -142.26
N GLN A 430 -9.77 -56.59 -142.71
CA GLN A 430 -10.69 -56.45 -143.86
C GLN A 430 -10.08 -56.91 -145.20
N LEU A 431 -8.76 -57.08 -145.31
CA LEU A 431 -8.12 -57.74 -146.45
C LEU A 431 -7.96 -59.26 -146.22
N GLU A 432 -7.64 -59.69 -145.00
CA GLU A 432 -7.60 -61.08 -144.55
C GLU A 432 -9.00 -61.68 -144.34
N GLU A 433 -10.04 -60.85 -144.34
CA GLU A 433 -11.50 -61.07 -144.17
C GLU A 433 -12.31 -60.46 -145.32
N ALA A 434 -11.66 -59.88 -146.33
CA ALA A 434 -12.08 -60.06 -147.73
C ALA A 434 -11.46 -61.35 -148.31
N LYS A 435 -10.35 -61.83 -147.75
CA LYS A 435 -9.82 -63.19 -147.95
C LYS A 435 -10.57 -64.21 -147.06
N ARG A 436 -11.03 -63.84 -145.86
CA ARG A 436 -11.99 -64.62 -145.05
C ARG A 436 -13.45 -64.41 -145.47
N LEU A 437 -13.95 -63.31 -146.00
CA LEU A 437 -15.19 -63.36 -146.81
C LEU A 437 -14.92 -63.88 -148.26
N LYS A 438 -13.83 -64.66 -148.40
CA LYS A 438 -13.60 -65.74 -149.39
C LYS A 438 -13.28 -67.12 -148.72
N GLU A 439 -13.29 -67.21 -147.38
CA GLU A 439 -13.08 -68.36 -146.45
C GLU A 439 -14.16 -68.54 -145.27
N ALA A 440 -14.48 -67.58 -144.30
CA ALA A 440 -15.46 -67.51 -143.11
C ALA A 440 -15.97 -66.09 -142.45
N GLU A 441 -16.40 -65.89 -141.09
CA GLU A 441 -17.23 -64.75 -140.31
C GLU A 441 -16.97 -64.22 -138.71
N ALA A 442 -17.84 -63.41 -137.91
CA ALA A 442 -17.61 -62.53 -136.57
C ALA A 442 -18.68 -62.24 -135.28
N ASP A 443 -18.62 -61.18 -134.32
CA ASP A 443 -19.18 -61.00 -132.81
C ASP A 443 -19.78 -59.58 -132.06
N THR A 444 -19.90 -59.23 -130.66
CA THR A 444 -20.52 -57.94 -129.88
C THR A 444 -20.62 -57.67 -128.21
N TRP A 445 -21.35 -56.63 -127.51
CA TRP A 445 -21.23 -56.00 -126.02
C TRP A 445 -22.43 -55.36 -125.01
N GLN A 446 -22.25 -54.65 -123.77
CA GLN A 446 -23.25 -54.20 -122.59
C GLN A 446 -23.13 -52.86 -121.56
N LEU A 447 -23.85 -52.63 -120.33
CA LEU A 447 -24.32 -51.36 -119.41
C LEU A 447 -24.08 -51.02 -117.77
N ARG A 448 -24.85 -50.12 -116.93
CA ARG A 448 -24.66 -49.59 -115.41
C ARG A 448 -25.58 -48.44 -114.60
N ALA A 449 -25.49 -48.05 -113.21
CA ALA A 449 -26.22 -46.96 -112.26
C ALA A 449 -25.89 -46.83 -110.62
N LYS A 450 -26.23 -45.98 -109.51
CA LYS A 450 -27.15 -44.79 -108.94
C LYS A 450 -26.82 -43.70 -107.68
N GLU A 451 -27.40 -43.56 -106.39
CA GLU A 451 -27.81 -42.26 -105.50
C GLU A 451 -27.78 -42.06 -103.83
N ALA A 452 -28.03 -40.86 -103.07
CA ALA A 452 -28.03 -40.54 -101.48
C ALA A 452 -28.62 -39.15 -100.71
N GLN A 453 -28.64 -38.84 -99.30
CA GLN A 453 -29.37 -37.68 -98.45
C GLN A 453 -29.11 -37.21 -96.82
N ASP A 454 -29.49 -35.96 -96.22
CA ASP A 454 -29.87 -35.20 -94.81
C ASP A 454 -29.07 -34.98 -93.34
N ASP A 455 -29.26 -34.18 -92.16
CA ASP A 455 -29.94 -32.90 -91.42
C ASP A 455 -29.57 -32.46 -89.80
N LEU A 456 -29.97 -31.27 -89.10
CA LEU A 456 -30.27 -30.83 -87.57
C LEU A 456 -29.58 -29.66 -86.56
N LEU A 457 -30.19 -28.97 -85.46
CA LEU A 457 -29.67 -27.82 -84.44
C LEU A 457 -30.45 -27.25 -83.06
N LYS A 458 -29.91 -26.59 -81.88
CA LYS A 458 -30.62 -25.87 -80.60
C LYS A 458 -29.96 -25.13 -79.21
N THR A 459 -30.44 -23.94 -78.55
CA THR A 459 -30.50 -23.25 -77.06
C THR A 459 -29.32 -22.67 -76.05
N LYS A 460 -29.28 -21.88 -74.83
CA LYS A 460 -29.93 -20.86 -73.77
C LYS A 460 -28.96 -20.43 -72.46
N ASP A 461 -28.91 -19.56 -71.31
CA ASP A 461 -29.31 -18.23 -70.47
C ASP A 461 -28.34 -17.83 -69.17
N GLU A 462 -28.34 -17.05 -67.96
CA GLU A 462 -29.13 -16.21 -66.83
C GLU A 462 -28.33 -15.15 -65.75
N LEU A 463 -28.72 -14.70 -64.44
CA LEU A 463 -28.23 -13.46 -63.50
C LEU A 463 -28.28 -13.46 -61.81
N HIS A 464 -28.08 -12.55 -60.69
CA HIS A 464 -27.75 -11.09 -60.11
C HIS A 464 -27.65 -10.72 -58.45
N MET A 465 -27.06 -9.57 -57.81
CA MET A 465 -27.33 -8.69 -56.46
C MET A 465 -26.47 -8.45 -55.03
N VAL A 466 -26.31 -7.25 -54.23
CA VAL A 466 -25.75 -6.94 -52.73
C VAL A 466 -25.66 -5.44 -51.93
N MET A 467 -25.38 -5.14 -50.55
CA MET A 467 -25.15 -3.78 -49.66
C MET A 467 -24.69 -3.80 -48.03
N THR A 468 -24.39 -2.92 -46.90
CA THR A 468 -24.22 -1.44 -46.22
C THR A 468 -23.53 -1.20 -44.68
N ALA A 469 -23.33 0.00 -43.91
CA ALA A 469 -22.68 0.25 -42.46
C ALA A 469 -22.91 1.54 -41.44
N PRO A 470 -22.54 1.50 -40.10
CA PRO A 470 -22.73 2.55 -38.98
C PRO A 470 -21.39 3.18 -38.36
N PRO A 471 -21.12 3.68 -37.07
CA PRO A 471 -21.85 3.95 -35.76
C PRO A 471 -21.77 5.31 -34.86
N PRO A 472 -20.84 5.67 -33.88
CA PRO A 472 -21.05 6.49 -32.60
C PRO A 472 -20.45 7.96 -32.54
N PRO A 473 -20.10 8.75 -31.42
CA PRO A 473 -20.06 8.71 -29.89
C PRO A 473 -20.67 10.01 -29.15
N PRO A 474 -20.17 10.85 -28.14
CA PRO A 474 -19.09 10.88 -27.06
C PRO A 474 -19.36 11.34 -25.51
N PRO A 475 -19.13 12.59 -24.90
CA PRO A 475 -18.65 12.86 -23.46
C PRO A 475 -19.49 13.93 -22.59
N PRO A 476 -19.09 14.81 -21.56
CA PRO A 476 -17.84 15.17 -20.76
C PRO A 476 -17.85 15.41 -19.14
N PRO A 477 -17.87 16.60 -18.40
CA PRO A 477 -17.25 16.89 -17.02
C PRO A 477 -18.19 17.61 -15.93
N PRO A 478 -17.87 18.52 -14.89
CA PRO A 478 -16.68 19.08 -14.11
C PRO A 478 -16.85 19.44 -12.53
N MET A 479 -15.90 20.21 -11.86
CA MET A 479 -15.83 20.91 -10.49
C MET A 479 -15.72 20.07 -9.16
N TYR A 480 -14.99 20.38 -8.04
CA TYR A 480 -13.99 21.40 -7.56
C TYR A 480 -13.17 20.95 -6.28
N ASP A 481 -11.97 21.53 -6.03
CA ASP A 481 -11.11 21.72 -4.79
C ASP A 481 -10.77 20.68 -3.66
N ASN A 482 -9.45 20.38 -3.54
CA ASN A 482 -8.44 20.55 -2.43
C ASN A 482 -8.53 20.04 -0.94
N ILE A 483 -7.50 19.27 -0.53
CA ILE A 483 -6.50 19.45 0.58
C ILE A 483 -6.91 19.35 2.08
N ASP A 484 -6.42 18.29 2.76
CA ASP A 484 -5.56 18.17 3.99
C ASP A 484 -5.35 19.39 4.96
N ASP A 485 -4.90 19.32 6.25
CA ASP A 485 -4.51 18.23 7.17
C ASP A 485 -4.59 18.71 8.67
N ASN A 486 -5.40 18.05 9.52
CA ASN A 486 -5.47 18.03 11.01
C ASN A 486 -4.94 19.16 11.97
N SER A 487 -5.86 19.60 12.86
CA SER A 487 -5.88 19.35 14.33
C SER A 487 -5.51 20.47 15.37
N ASP A 488 -6.52 20.89 16.15
CA ASP A 488 -6.57 20.81 17.65
C ASP A 488 -5.62 21.68 18.54
N SER A 489 -5.48 21.54 19.89
CA SER A 489 -6.47 21.41 21.01
C SER A 489 -5.92 21.82 22.41
N GLU A 490 -6.27 22.99 23.01
CA GLU A 490 -6.39 23.26 24.49
C GLU A 490 -5.34 24.06 25.38
N GLU A 491 -5.86 25.10 26.10
CA GLU A 491 -5.55 25.59 27.49
C GLU A 491 -4.10 26.10 27.88
N ASN A 492 -3.63 26.44 29.12
CA ASN A 492 -4.07 27.21 30.33
C ASN A 492 -2.81 27.65 31.19
N ASN A 493 -2.45 27.47 32.49
CA ASN A 493 -3.01 27.21 33.87
C ASN A 493 -1.97 27.67 34.98
N SER A 494 -2.32 27.72 36.29
CA SER A 494 -1.53 27.33 37.52
C SER A 494 -1.57 28.24 38.80
N THR A 495 -1.71 27.61 40.00
CA THR A 495 -1.17 27.98 41.34
C THR A 495 -1.61 26.93 42.38
N HIS A 496 -0.70 26.37 43.20
CA HIS A 496 -0.95 25.04 43.79
C HIS A 496 -0.55 24.86 45.27
N SER A 497 -1.54 25.07 46.16
CA SER A 497 -1.86 24.17 47.27
C SER A 497 -3.35 23.81 47.08
N ALA A 498 -3.75 22.55 47.29
CA ALA A 498 -5.13 22.15 47.11
C ALA A 498 -5.57 21.20 48.23
N ASP A 499 -6.66 21.59 48.91
CA ASP A 499 -7.68 20.59 49.21
C ASP A 499 -8.19 20.09 47.85
N LEU A 500 -8.13 18.78 47.67
CA LEU A 500 -8.47 18.15 46.41
C LEU A 500 -9.99 18.23 46.26
N GLN A 501 -10.49 18.76 45.14
CA GLN A 501 -11.92 19.02 45.00
C GLN A 501 -12.69 17.69 45.00
N THR A 502 -13.48 17.45 46.05
CA THR A 502 -14.33 16.25 46.18
C THR A 502 -15.77 16.49 45.75
N GLU A 503 -16.13 17.72 45.38
CA GLU A 503 -17.48 18.10 44.94
C GLU A 503 -17.68 17.83 43.46
N GLY A 504 -18.87 17.29 43.10
CA GLY A 504 -19.21 16.94 41.72
C GLY A 504 -18.64 15.62 41.23
N ILE A 505 -18.13 14.74 42.11
CA ILE A 505 -17.77 13.37 41.73
C ILE A 505 -19.05 12.58 41.47
N ASN A 506 -19.37 12.33 40.20
CA ASN A 506 -20.18 11.17 39.82
C ASN A 506 -19.30 9.92 40.02
N ASP A 507 -19.51 9.19 41.12
CA ASP A 507 -18.75 8.00 41.53
C ASP A 507 -19.13 6.76 40.69
N HIS A 508 -19.11 6.90 39.36
CA HIS A 508 -19.34 5.81 38.42
C HIS A 508 -18.11 4.90 38.25
N ARG A 509 -16.92 5.38 38.65
CA ARG A 509 -15.65 4.63 38.67
C ARG A 509 -15.31 3.91 37.37
N ASN A 510 -15.61 4.52 36.22
CA ASN A 510 -15.39 3.92 34.89
C ASN A 510 -13.95 3.42 34.67
N GLU A 511 -12.96 3.94 35.40
CA GLU A 511 -11.58 3.42 35.40
C GLU A 511 -11.46 1.96 35.90
N GLU A 512 -12.37 1.51 36.76
CA GLU A 512 -12.41 0.15 37.30
C GLU A 512 -12.97 -0.86 36.28
N ASP A 513 -13.76 -0.41 35.28
CA ASP A 513 -14.29 -1.27 34.20
C ASP A 513 -13.36 -1.37 32.97
N ARG A 514 -12.21 -0.67 32.95
CA ARG A 514 -11.32 -0.66 31.78
C ARG A 514 -10.78 -2.05 31.42
N LEU A 515 -10.72 -2.29 30.11
CA LEU A 515 -10.13 -3.47 29.47
C LEU A 515 -8.93 -3.01 28.63
N THR A 516 -7.98 -3.91 28.44
CA THR A 516 -6.83 -3.67 27.55
C THR A 516 -7.25 -3.60 26.08
N GLU A 517 -6.48 -2.94 25.23
CA GLU A 517 -6.65 -2.96 23.78
C GLU A 517 -6.58 -4.41 23.24
N ALA A 518 -5.72 -5.24 23.83
CA ALA A 518 -5.66 -6.69 23.53
C ALA A 518 -6.90 -7.50 23.98
N GLU A 519 -7.82 -6.92 24.77
CA GLU A 519 -9.13 -7.50 25.09
C GLU A 519 -10.26 -6.87 24.27
N LYS A 520 -10.20 -5.55 24.03
CA LYS A 520 -11.16 -4.80 23.20
C LYS A 520 -11.07 -5.21 21.71
N ASN A 521 -9.86 -5.45 21.21
CA ASN A 521 -9.55 -5.49 19.79
C ASN A 521 -8.98 -6.86 19.38
N GLN A 522 -9.83 -7.68 18.76
CA GLN A 522 -9.48 -9.03 18.34
C GLN A 522 -8.34 -9.07 17.31
N ARG A 523 -8.12 -7.99 16.52
CA ARG A 523 -6.98 -7.89 15.60
C ARG A 523 -5.68 -7.83 16.40
N VAL A 524 -5.54 -6.84 17.28
CA VAL A 524 -4.35 -6.65 18.13
C VAL A 524 -4.07 -7.91 18.95
N GLN A 525 -5.11 -8.53 19.52
CA GLN A 525 -4.97 -9.79 20.26
C GLN A 525 -4.37 -10.92 19.40
N ASN A 526 -4.80 -11.05 18.15
CA ASN A 526 -4.29 -12.07 17.23
C ASN A 526 -2.88 -11.77 16.75
N GLN A 527 -2.55 -10.49 16.51
CA GLN A 527 -1.21 -10.04 16.14
C GLN A 527 -0.19 -10.34 17.25
N LEU A 528 -0.52 -10.01 18.51
CA LEU A 528 0.32 -10.33 19.65
C LEU A 528 0.52 -11.85 19.81
N LYS A 529 -0.55 -12.66 19.69
CA LYS A 529 -0.46 -14.14 19.75
C LYS A 529 0.42 -14.73 18.65
N ALA A 530 0.36 -14.19 17.42
CA ALA A 530 1.24 -14.60 16.33
C ALA A 530 2.71 -14.28 16.65
N LEU A 531 2.99 -13.04 17.08
CA LEU A 531 4.31 -12.58 17.46
C LEU A 531 4.91 -13.37 18.63
N THR A 532 4.15 -13.70 19.68
CA THR A 532 4.62 -14.58 20.77
C THR A 532 5.07 -15.95 20.22
N SER A 533 4.35 -16.51 19.25
CA SER A 533 4.66 -17.80 18.61
C SER A 533 5.88 -17.73 17.69
N GLU A 534 6.00 -16.66 16.89
CA GLU A 534 7.14 -16.40 15.98
C GLU A 534 8.45 -16.17 16.73
N LEU A 535 8.40 -15.45 17.85
CA LEU A 535 9.58 -15.08 18.64
C LEU A 535 10.04 -16.19 19.58
N ALA A 536 9.12 -17.02 20.09
CA ALA A 536 9.45 -18.15 20.97
C ALA A 536 10.48 -19.11 20.37
N GLN A 537 10.48 -19.31 19.05
CA GLN A 537 11.44 -20.19 18.34
C GLN A 537 12.89 -19.67 18.38
N ALA A 538 13.08 -18.36 18.56
CA ALA A 538 14.39 -17.72 18.56
C ALA A 538 14.82 -17.20 19.95
N ARG A 539 13.95 -17.26 20.96
CA ARG A 539 14.19 -16.73 22.31
C ARG A 539 15.31 -17.49 23.04
N ASP A 540 16.15 -16.75 23.76
CA ASP A 540 17.16 -17.31 24.65
C ASP A 540 16.75 -17.08 26.11
N GLU A 541 16.17 -18.10 26.74
CA GLU A 541 15.67 -18.03 28.11
C GLU A 541 16.76 -17.67 29.14
N SER A 542 18.05 -17.92 28.84
CA SER A 542 19.17 -17.56 29.71
C SER A 542 19.40 -16.05 29.83
N LYS A 543 18.75 -15.26 28.96
CA LYS A 543 18.84 -13.79 28.91
C LYS A 543 17.59 -13.07 29.41
N ASN A 544 16.56 -13.79 29.87
CA ASN A 544 15.36 -13.20 30.47
C ASN A 544 15.77 -12.30 31.67
N THR A 545 15.41 -11.02 31.65
CA THR A 545 15.65 -10.13 32.79
C THR A 545 14.60 -10.34 33.88
N GLN A 546 14.83 -9.78 35.06
CA GLN A 546 13.86 -9.79 36.16
C GLN A 546 12.46 -9.27 35.74
N ASN A 547 12.39 -8.25 34.88
CA ASN A 547 11.11 -7.76 34.37
C ASN A 547 10.45 -8.75 33.38
N ASP A 548 11.21 -9.42 32.51
CA ASP A 548 10.64 -10.43 31.60
C ASP A 548 10.06 -11.62 32.40
N LEU A 549 10.71 -12.00 33.52
CA LEU A 549 10.22 -13.03 34.44
C LEU A 549 8.95 -12.59 35.19
N LEU A 550 8.94 -11.38 35.76
CA LEU A 550 7.76 -10.83 36.46
C LEU A 550 6.55 -10.68 35.53
N HIS A 551 6.76 -10.19 34.31
CA HIS A 551 5.71 -10.09 33.30
C HIS A 551 5.18 -11.48 32.90
N SER A 552 6.08 -12.44 32.68
CA SER A 552 5.69 -13.82 32.33
C SER A 552 4.86 -14.48 33.44
N ASP A 553 5.15 -14.22 34.72
CA ASP A 553 4.34 -14.70 35.84
C ASP A 553 2.98 -14.00 35.92
N ASN A 554 2.91 -12.69 35.68
CA ASN A 554 1.64 -11.95 35.61
C ASN A 554 0.73 -12.48 34.49
N VAL A 555 1.26 -12.64 33.27
CA VAL A 555 0.53 -13.22 32.13
C VAL A 555 0.08 -14.66 32.44
N ARG A 556 0.94 -15.48 33.06
CA ARG A 556 0.60 -16.86 33.48
C ARG A 556 -0.55 -16.90 34.50
N HIS A 557 -0.63 -15.92 35.40
CA HIS A 557 -1.72 -15.76 36.36
C HIS A 557 -2.96 -15.05 35.76
N GLY A 558 -2.97 -14.74 34.46
CA GLY A 558 -4.07 -14.03 33.81
C GLY A 558 -4.22 -12.57 34.25
N ARG A 559 -3.16 -11.98 34.81
CA ARG A 559 -3.14 -10.56 35.21
C ARG A 559 -2.77 -9.67 34.04
N ASP A 560 -3.37 -8.49 34.03
CA ASP A 560 -3.00 -7.32 33.24
C ASP A 560 -3.06 -6.07 34.14
N LYS A 561 -2.76 -4.90 33.57
CA LYS A 561 -2.77 -3.61 34.27
C LYS A 561 -4.09 -3.33 34.98
N TYR A 562 -5.24 -3.46 34.32
CA TYR A 562 -6.55 -3.09 34.88
C TYR A 562 -7.10 -4.18 35.81
N LYS A 563 -6.90 -5.48 35.52
CA LYS A 563 -7.21 -6.56 36.48
C LYS A 563 -6.40 -6.41 37.78
N THR A 564 -5.12 -6.07 37.68
CA THR A 564 -4.28 -5.84 38.86
C THR A 564 -4.73 -4.60 39.63
N LEU A 565 -5.01 -3.48 38.94
CA LEU A 565 -5.55 -2.26 39.56
C LEU A 565 -6.90 -2.51 40.26
N ARG A 566 -7.82 -3.27 39.64
CA ARG A 566 -9.07 -3.73 40.29
C ARG A 566 -8.77 -4.52 41.56
N GLN A 567 -7.85 -5.48 41.50
CA GLN A 567 -7.52 -6.35 42.64
C GLN A 567 -6.94 -5.57 43.84
N ILE A 568 -5.95 -4.71 43.62
CA ILE A 568 -5.26 -3.98 44.70
C ILE A 568 -6.07 -2.83 45.32
N ARG A 569 -7.25 -2.52 44.75
CA ARG A 569 -8.20 -1.50 45.24
C ARG A 569 -9.35 -2.11 46.04
N GLN A 570 -9.44 -3.44 46.13
CA GLN A 570 -10.43 -4.12 46.95
C GLN A 570 -10.24 -3.81 48.45
N GLY A 571 -11.30 -4.05 49.23
CA GLY A 571 -11.34 -3.65 50.64
C GLY A 571 -11.48 -2.14 50.83
N ASN A 572 -11.71 -1.73 52.08
CA ASN A 572 -11.84 -0.31 52.43
C ASN A 572 -10.46 0.37 52.56
N THR A 573 -10.44 1.70 52.48
CA THR A 573 -9.19 2.48 52.51
C THR A 573 -8.38 2.25 53.78
N LYS A 574 -9.02 2.03 54.95
CA LYS A 574 -8.31 1.63 56.18
C LYS A 574 -7.58 0.31 56.00
N GLN A 575 -8.24 -0.73 55.50
CA GLN A 575 -7.63 -2.06 55.30
C GLN A 575 -6.36 -1.94 54.45
N ARG A 576 -6.42 -1.21 53.32
CA ARG A 576 -5.27 -0.98 52.43
C ARG A 576 -4.14 -0.16 53.08
N ILE A 577 -4.44 0.69 54.06
CA ILE A 577 -3.42 1.39 54.86
C ILE A 577 -2.81 0.47 55.93
N ASP A 578 -3.62 -0.36 56.58
CA ASP A 578 -3.14 -1.35 57.56
C ASP A 578 -2.26 -2.41 56.87
N GLU A 579 -2.59 -2.82 55.64
CA GLU A 579 -1.77 -3.67 54.76
C GLU A 579 -0.44 -2.99 54.36
N PHE A 580 -0.43 -1.70 54.05
CA PHE A 580 0.79 -0.95 53.74
C PHE A 580 1.77 -0.89 54.92
N GLU A 581 1.25 -0.78 56.14
CA GLU A 581 2.05 -0.88 57.37
C GLU A 581 2.31 -2.34 57.79
N ALA A 582 1.73 -3.34 57.11
CA ALA A 582 2.01 -4.76 57.32
C ALA A 582 3.26 -5.23 56.55
N LEU A 583 3.55 -4.64 55.39
CA LEU A 583 4.82 -4.75 54.65
C LEU A 583 6.03 -4.33 55.52
#